data_AF-A0A7S3PZN8-F1
#
_entry.id   AF-A0A7S3PZN8-F1
#
_cell.length_a   1.000
_cell.length_b   1.000
_cell.length_c   1.000
_cell.angle_alpha   90.00
_cell.angle_beta   90.00
_cell.angle_gamma   90.00
#
_symmetry.space_group_name_H-M   'P 1'
#
loop_
_entity.id
_entity.type
_entity.pdbx_description
1 polymer ?
#
loop_
_entity_poly.entity_id
_entity_poly.type
_entity_poly.pdbx_seq_one_letter_code
_entity_poly.pdbx_strand_id
1 'polypeptide(L)'
;MALLDYSHSKLHLLSYFEFASPLYRSFCAAFGTTGKSPLFHMAKVTPEAVNDDILKGMVDGCRDNVEVTIQDLSHAHAMLDSGKNNHSDSRVDLVALGNPHLSISELKRLTDLLHQNGVNKVKVDVVATLSRHVQSLGLERGYIKKLEEYGVQLINDTCWCMICDPPIIPVEQNARILTNSGKYAHYGPGLTNRKIRFGSMFDCVQAAKTGELRLSIPSWLPRKFASTLKRIK
;
A
#
# COMPACT_ATOMS: atom_id res chain seq x y z
N MET A 1 -0.96 -3.61 20.09
CA MET A 1 -0.95 -4.28 18.76
C MET A 1 0.31 -5.14 18.73
N ALA A 2 0.21 -6.46 18.78
CA ALA A 2 1.41 -7.31 18.81
C ALA A 2 1.83 -7.70 17.38
N LEU A 3 3.09 -7.44 17.00
CA LEU A 3 3.76 -8.10 15.86
C LEU A 3 4.87 -8.94 16.48
N LEU A 4 4.78 -10.26 16.39
CA LEU A 4 5.77 -11.13 17.05
C LEU A 4 6.95 -11.36 16.10
N ASP A 5 8.12 -10.78 16.38
CA ASP A 5 9.38 -11.03 15.67
C ASP A 5 10.14 -12.17 16.35
N TYR A 6 10.74 -13.05 15.54
CA TYR A 6 11.51 -14.13 16.11
C TYR A 6 12.53 -14.63 15.06
N SER A 7 13.78 -14.21 15.24
CA SER A 7 14.87 -14.60 14.36
C SER A 7 15.14 -16.11 14.44
N HIS A 8 15.41 -16.67 13.26
CA HIS A 8 15.65 -18.09 12.96
C HIS A 8 14.43 -18.99 13.22
N SER A 9 13.65 -19.17 12.15
CA SER A 9 12.55 -20.15 11.97
C SER A 9 11.26 -19.87 12.78
N LYS A 10 10.44 -18.85 12.44
CA LYS A 10 9.22 -18.54 13.23
C LYS A 10 8.02 -17.89 12.53
N LEU A 11 6.87 -18.18 13.16
CA LEU A 11 5.51 -17.65 13.02
C LEU A 11 5.36 -16.24 13.65
N HIS A 12 4.67 -15.32 12.97
CA HIS A 12 4.33 -13.98 13.49
C HIS A 12 2.84 -13.88 13.81
N LEU A 13 2.40 -13.59 15.05
CA LEU A 13 0.98 -13.37 15.35
C LEU A 13 0.64 -11.87 15.35
N LEU A 14 -0.46 -11.48 14.69
CA LEU A 14 -1.04 -10.13 14.71
C LEU A 14 -2.35 -10.12 15.48
N SER A 15 -2.44 -9.35 16.56
CA SER A 15 -3.67 -9.23 17.36
C SER A 15 -4.44 -7.93 17.09
N TYR A 16 -5.76 -8.07 16.89
CA TYR A 16 -6.80 -7.05 16.71
C TYR A 16 -6.78 -6.22 15.43
N PHE A 17 -7.47 -6.73 14.39
CA PHE A 17 -8.02 -5.93 13.29
C PHE A 17 -9.21 -6.64 12.66
N GLU A 18 -10.29 -5.90 12.43
CA GLU A 18 -11.39 -6.33 11.56
C GLU A 18 -10.97 -6.01 10.11
N PHE A 19 -10.32 -6.96 9.44
CA PHE A 19 -9.82 -6.74 8.08
C PHE A 19 -10.92 -7.00 7.05
N ALA A 20 -11.31 -5.97 6.31
CA ALA A 20 -11.90 -6.19 4.99
C ALA A 20 -10.90 -6.96 4.11
N SER A 21 -11.37 -7.92 3.32
CA SER A 21 -10.49 -8.81 2.52
C SER A 21 -9.41 -8.10 1.67
N PRO A 22 -9.62 -6.88 1.11
CA PRO A 22 -8.57 -6.19 0.36
C PRO A 22 -7.43 -5.66 1.23
N LEU A 23 -7.72 -5.28 2.47
CA LEU A 23 -6.72 -4.76 3.41
C LEU A 23 -5.80 -5.90 3.90
N TYR A 24 -6.37 -7.07 4.20
CA TYR A 24 -5.58 -8.27 4.54
C TYR A 24 -4.62 -8.64 3.41
N ARG A 25 -5.13 -8.68 2.17
CA ARG A 25 -4.33 -8.96 0.98
C ARG A 25 -3.17 -7.98 0.76
N SER A 26 -3.42 -6.69 1.01
CA SER A 26 -2.41 -5.64 0.93
C SER A 26 -1.35 -5.80 2.01
N PHE A 27 -1.78 -6.15 3.24
CA PHE A 27 -0.89 -6.50 4.33
C PHE A 27 0.00 -7.70 3.98
N CYS A 28 -0.58 -8.81 3.51
CA CYS A 28 0.18 -10.01 3.10
C CYS A 28 1.26 -9.68 2.06
N ALA A 29 0.90 -8.89 1.05
CA ALA A 29 1.82 -8.52 -0.02
C ALA A 29 2.97 -7.64 0.50
N ALA A 30 2.70 -6.70 1.39
CA ALA A 30 3.75 -5.90 2.03
C ALA A 30 4.62 -6.77 2.95
N PHE A 31 4.00 -7.53 3.86
CA PHE A 31 4.68 -8.41 4.81
C PHE A 31 5.62 -9.40 4.10
N GLY A 32 5.15 -10.08 3.06
CA GLY A 32 5.98 -11.04 2.31
C GLY A 32 7.16 -10.41 1.56
N THR A 33 7.29 -9.09 1.54
CA THR A 33 8.38 -8.37 0.85
C THR A 33 9.26 -7.58 1.80
N THR A 34 8.71 -7.04 2.89
CA THR A 34 9.46 -6.27 3.87
C THR A 34 9.78 -7.06 5.14
N GLY A 35 9.02 -8.13 5.41
CA GLY A 35 9.17 -8.98 6.58
C GLY A 35 10.30 -9.98 6.42
N LYS A 36 10.85 -10.44 7.55
CA LYS A 36 11.92 -11.44 7.59
C LYS A 36 11.41 -12.86 7.81
N SER A 37 10.11 -13.04 7.99
CA SER A 37 9.54 -14.35 8.27
C SER A 37 8.76 -14.93 7.11
N PRO A 38 8.83 -16.26 6.96
CA PRO A 38 8.06 -16.97 5.94
C PRO A 38 6.57 -17.06 6.26
N LEU A 39 6.13 -16.84 7.51
CA LEU A 39 4.75 -17.10 7.91
C LEU A 39 4.28 -16.21 9.05
N PHE A 40 3.03 -15.74 8.92
CA PHE A 40 2.33 -15.04 9.98
C PHE A 40 0.91 -15.61 10.14
N HIS A 41 0.40 -15.49 11.35
CA HIS A 41 -0.98 -15.69 11.73
C HIS A 41 -1.59 -14.35 12.10
N MET A 42 -2.81 -14.11 11.68
CA MET A 42 -3.57 -12.95 12.09
C MET A 42 -4.73 -13.44 12.93
N ALA A 43 -4.76 -12.99 14.18
CA ALA A 43 -5.77 -13.40 15.13
C ALA A 43 -7.17 -13.16 14.56
N LYS A 44 -8.03 -14.17 14.66
CA LYS A 44 -9.41 -14.17 14.17
C LYS A 44 -9.56 -14.08 12.65
N VAL A 45 -8.46 -14.13 11.89
CA VAL A 45 -8.47 -14.09 10.41
C VAL A 45 -7.85 -15.36 9.83
N THR A 46 -6.68 -15.76 10.30
CA THR A 46 -6.01 -16.99 9.87
C THR A 46 -6.73 -18.20 10.47
N PRO A 47 -7.07 -19.26 9.70
CA PRO A 47 -7.82 -20.42 10.20
C PRO A 47 -7.20 -21.11 11.43
N GLU A 48 -5.88 -21.10 11.54
CA GLU A 48 -5.13 -21.69 12.65
C GLU A 48 -5.12 -20.77 13.91
N ALA A 49 -5.64 -19.54 13.81
CA ALA A 49 -5.58 -18.51 14.85
C ALA A 49 -6.95 -17.86 15.14
N VAL A 50 -8.05 -18.59 14.93
CA VAL A 50 -9.43 -18.12 15.23
C VAL A 50 -9.89 -18.40 16.66
N ASN A 51 -9.37 -19.44 17.30
CA ASN A 51 -9.78 -19.85 18.65
C ASN A 51 -8.95 -19.13 19.73
N ASP A 52 -9.61 -18.55 20.73
CA ASP A 52 -8.95 -17.75 21.78
C ASP A 52 -7.98 -18.57 22.67
N ASP A 53 -8.27 -19.85 22.94
CA ASP A 53 -7.36 -20.74 23.68
C ASP A 53 -6.11 -21.07 22.85
N ILE A 54 -6.27 -21.28 21.54
CA ILE A 54 -5.15 -21.48 20.62
C ILE A 54 -4.30 -20.21 20.54
N LEU A 55 -4.93 -19.04 20.41
CA LEU A 55 -4.24 -17.75 20.40
C LEU A 55 -3.45 -17.55 21.69
N LYS A 56 -4.04 -17.85 22.84
CA LYS A 56 -3.36 -17.77 24.13
C LYS A 56 -2.16 -18.71 24.17
N GLY A 57 -2.30 -19.96 23.74
CA GLY A 57 -1.18 -20.90 23.65
C GLY A 57 -0.07 -20.44 22.70
N MET A 58 -0.42 -19.85 21.55
CA MET A 58 0.55 -19.26 20.63
C MET A 58 1.32 -18.09 21.27
N VAL A 59 0.63 -17.20 21.98
CA VAL A 59 1.24 -16.06 22.67
C VAL A 59 2.12 -16.51 23.83
N ASP A 60 1.62 -17.41 24.69
CA ASP A 60 2.34 -17.95 25.84
C ASP A 60 3.60 -18.73 25.41
N GLY A 61 3.58 -19.34 24.22
CA GLY A 61 4.73 -20.03 23.63
C GLY A 61 5.77 -19.11 22.96
N CYS A 62 5.50 -17.81 22.82
CA CYS A 62 6.43 -16.87 22.20
C CYS A 62 7.48 -16.37 23.20
N ARG A 63 8.76 -16.30 22.78
CA ARG A 63 9.83 -15.76 23.64
C ARG A 63 9.82 -14.23 23.72
N ASP A 64 9.45 -13.56 22.63
CA ASP A 64 9.48 -12.11 22.51
C ASP A 64 8.12 -11.57 22.10
N ASN A 65 7.71 -10.47 22.73
CA ASN A 65 6.50 -9.72 22.40
C ASN A 65 6.90 -8.30 22.01
N VAL A 66 6.54 -7.87 20.81
CA VAL A 66 6.74 -6.48 20.37
C VAL A 66 5.39 -5.80 20.27
N GLU A 67 5.23 -4.73 21.04
CA GLU A 67 4.12 -3.80 20.86
C GLU A 67 4.44 -2.86 19.71
N VAL A 68 3.56 -2.85 18.71
CA VAL A 68 3.62 -1.92 17.59
C VAL A 68 2.85 -0.67 17.95
N THR A 69 3.58 0.44 17.99
CA THR A 69 3.08 1.75 18.33
C THR A 69 2.66 2.53 17.08
N ILE A 70 1.94 3.62 17.29
CA ILE A 70 1.61 4.56 16.23
C ILE A 70 2.89 5.20 15.65
N GLN A 71 3.93 5.37 16.47
CA GLN A 71 5.24 5.86 16.05
C GLN A 71 5.90 4.89 15.07
N ASP A 72 5.78 3.57 15.31
CA ASP A 72 6.28 2.55 14.39
C ASP A 72 5.55 2.61 13.05
N LEU A 73 4.22 2.78 13.07
CA LEU A 73 3.44 2.99 11.84
C LEU A 73 3.88 4.26 11.11
N SER A 74 4.16 5.34 11.84
CA SER A 74 4.66 6.58 11.26
C SER A 74 6.04 6.41 10.64
N HIS A 75 6.91 5.63 11.28
CA HIS A 75 8.23 5.34 10.78
C HIS A 75 8.15 4.47 9.52
N ALA A 76 7.36 3.40 9.55
CA ALA A 76 7.13 2.52 8.41
C ALA A 76 6.55 3.29 7.21
N HIS A 77 5.56 4.15 7.43
CA HIS A 77 5.01 5.01 6.37
C HIS A 77 6.08 5.95 5.78
N ALA A 78 6.97 6.50 6.61
CA ALA A 78 8.05 7.35 6.13
C ALA A 78 9.09 6.55 5.32
N MET A 79 9.41 5.32 5.72
CA MET A 79 10.32 4.45 4.98
C MET A 79 9.80 4.06 3.58
N LEU A 80 8.48 3.92 3.43
CA LEU A 80 7.85 3.62 2.15
C LEU A 80 7.80 4.83 1.20
N ASP A 81 7.95 6.05 1.71
CA ASP A 81 8.00 7.28 0.90
C ASP A 81 9.47 7.69 0.63
N SER A 82 10.17 6.89 -0.17
CA SER A 82 11.60 7.11 -0.51
C SER A 82 11.89 8.39 -1.30
N GLY A 83 10.87 8.99 -1.92
CA GLY A 83 10.97 10.23 -2.69
C GLY A 83 10.80 11.53 -1.89
N LYS A 84 10.67 11.47 -0.56
CA LYS A 84 10.33 12.60 0.33
C LYS A 84 11.43 13.67 0.52
N ASN A 85 12.58 13.54 -0.14
CA ASN A 85 13.80 14.27 0.24
C ASN A 85 13.70 15.80 0.24
N ASN A 86 12.71 16.41 -0.41
CA ASN A 86 12.44 17.85 -0.32
C ASN A 86 10.95 18.09 -0.07
N HIS A 87 10.61 18.73 1.06
CA HIS A 87 9.24 19.16 1.41
C HIS A 87 8.56 20.06 0.36
N SER A 88 9.32 20.57 -0.63
CA SER A 88 8.85 21.42 -1.71
C SER A 88 8.46 20.68 -2.99
N ASP A 89 8.80 19.40 -3.15
CA ASP A 89 8.55 18.70 -4.42
C ASP A 89 7.35 17.74 -4.32
N SER A 90 6.18 18.29 -4.61
CA SER A 90 4.90 17.60 -4.64
C SER A 90 4.62 16.90 -5.96
N ARG A 91 5.46 17.05 -7.00
CA ARG A 91 5.17 16.54 -8.34
C ARG A 91 4.94 15.03 -8.35
N VAL A 92 3.99 14.58 -9.18
CA VAL A 92 3.74 13.17 -9.49
C VAL A 92 3.71 13.02 -11.00
N ASP A 93 4.45 12.04 -11.51
CA ASP A 93 4.61 11.76 -12.94
C ASP A 93 3.86 10.50 -13.39
N LEU A 94 3.62 9.58 -12.47
CA LEU A 94 2.86 8.36 -12.70
C LEU A 94 2.15 7.94 -11.42
N VAL A 95 0.90 7.50 -11.54
CA VAL A 95 0.18 6.82 -10.46
C VAL A 95 0.12 5.32 -10.78
N ALA A 96 0.74 4.52 -9.92
CA ALA A 96 0.89 3.08 -10.06
C ALA A 96 0.05 2.31 -9.03
N LEU A 97 -1.03 1.67 -9.47
CA LEU A 97 -1.98 0.95 -8.63
C LEU A 97 -2.00 -0.55 -8.94
N GLY A 98 -2.38 -1.38 -7.95
CA GLY A 98 -2.56 -2.82 -8.16
C GLY A 98 -1.34 -3.70 -7.86
N ASN A 99 -0.56 -3.41 -6.81
CA ASN A 99 0.51 -4.33 -6.37
C ASN A 99 0.32 -4.75 -4.91
N PRO A 100 -0.65 -5.59 -4.56
CA PRO A 100 -1.17 -6.67 -5.39
C PRO A 100 -2.35 -6.24 -6.27
N HIS A 101 -2.61 -6.99 -7.37
CA HIS A 101 -3.60 -6.66 -8.43
C HIS A 101 -4.92 -6.16 -7.88
N LEU A 102 -5.52 -5.10 -8.42
CA LEU A 102 -6.75 -4.56 -7.86
C LEU A 102 -7.84 -5.63 -7.73
N SER A 103 -8.50 -5.68 -6.58
CA SER A 103 -9.74 -6.43 -6.41
C SER A 103 -10.92 -5.66 -7.03
N ILE A 104 -12.05 -6.36 -7.19
CA ILE A 104 -13.28 -5.72 -7.69
C ILE A 104 -13.78 -4.58 -6.79
N SER A 105 -13.61 -4.71 -5.48
CA SER A 105 -13.98 -3.66 -4.51
C SER A 105 -13.08 -2.43 -4.62
N GLU A 106 -11.80 -2.63 -4.94
CA GLU A 106 -10.85 -1.55 -5.17
C GLU A 106 -11.07 -0.86 -6.52
N LEU A 107 -11.47 -1.59 -7.56
CA LEU A 107 -11.93 -1.00 -8.83
C LEU A 107 -13.15 -0.11 -8.64
N LYS A 108 -14.15 -0.61 -7.90
CA LYS A 108 -15.33 0.19 -7.53
C LYS A 108 -14.89 1.45 -6.80
N ARG A 109 -14.05 1.30 -5.76
CA ARG A 109 -13.57 2.44 -4.96
C ARG A 109 -12.80 3.47 -5.79
N LEU A 110 -11.93 3.03 -6.70
CA LEU A 110 -11.20 3.92 -7.60
C LEU A 110 -12.17 4.69 -8.50
N THR A 111 -13.15 4.00 -9.08
CA THR A 111 -14.18 4.59 -9.94
C THR A 111 -15.00 5.63 -9.17
N ASP A 112 -15.46 5.29 -7.96
CA ASP A 112 -16.24 6.18 -7.11
C ASP A 112 -15.42 7.42 -6.71
N LEU A 113 -14.15 7.25 -6.35
CA LEU A 113 -13.28 8.36 -5.97
C LEU A 113 -13.02 9.30 -7.15
N LEU A 114 -12.76 8.79 -8.35
CA LEU A 114 -12.58 9.63 -9.55
C LEU A 114 -13.85 10.43 -9.85
N HIS A 115 -15.01 9.78 -9.76
CA HIS A 115 -16.30 10.42 -9.97
C HIS A 115 -16.61 11.51 -8.92
N GLN A 116 -16.51 11.18 -7.63
CA GLN A 116 -16.78 12.11 -6.52
C GLN A 116 -15.85 13.32 -6.52
N ASN A 117 -14.64 13.17 -7.05
CA ASN A 117 -13.68 14.26 -7.16
C ASN A 117 -13.79 15.04 -8.47
N GLY A 118 -14.83 14.77 -9.28
CA GLY A 118 -15.12 15.50 -10.52
C GLY A 118 -13.99 15.40 -11.54
N VAL A 119 -13.30 14.25 -11.59
CA VAL A 119 -12.28 14.00 -12.60
C VAL A 119 -13.00 13.70 -13.91
N ASN A 120 -12.81 14.54 -14.93
CA ASN A 120 -13.30 14.22 -16.28
C ASN A 120 -12.27 13.36 -17.03
N LYS A 121 -10.99 13.70 -16.88
CA LYS A 121 -9.85 12.95 -17.38
C LYS A 121 -8.67 13.19 -16.45
N VAL A 122 -7.87 12.15 -16.20
CA VAL A 122 -6.66 12.25 -15.38
C VAL A 122 -5.61 13.11 -16.09
N LYS A 123 -4.91 13.94 -15.32
CA LYS A 123 -3.82 14.82 -15.78
C LYS A 123 -2.47 14.11 -15.74
N VAL A 124 -2.31 13.18 -14.79
CA VAL A 124 -1.16 12.29 -14.67
C VAL A 124 -1.59 10.91 -15.11
N ASP A 125 -0.71 10.19 -15.80
CA ASP A 125 -0.97 8.81 -16.18
C ASP A 125 -1.28 7.97 -14.94
N VAL A 126 -2.41 7.26 -14.99
CA VAL A 126 -2.80 6.29 -13.97
C VAL A 126 -2.79 4.92 -14.62
N VAL A 127 -1.87 4.07 -14.16
CA VAL A 127 -1.78 2.69 -14.60
C VAL A 127 -2.17 1.80 -13.43
N ALA A 128 -3.12 0.90 -13.68
CA ALA A 128 -3.60 -0.04 -12.68
C ALA A 128 -3.56 -1.47 -13.21
N THR A 129 -3.02 -2.38 -12.41
CA THR A 129 -2.97 -3.79 -12.75
C THR A 129 -4.07 -4.58 -12.05
N LEU A 130 -4.66 -5.54 -12.75
CA LEU A 130 -5.78 -6.37 -12.30
C LEU A 130 -5.74 -7.76 -12.94
N SER A 131 -6.50 -8.74 -12.45
CA SER A 131 -6.64 -10.02 -13.14
C SER A 131 -7.70 -9.98 -14.23
N ARG A 132 -7.63 -10.86 -15.23
CA ARG A 132 -8.71 -10.99 -16.25
C ARG A 132 -10.08 -11.26 -15.62
N HIS A 133 -10.12 -12.09 -14.58
CA HIS A 133 -11.36 -12.36 -13.85
C HIS A 133 -11.98 -11.09 -13.26
N VAL A 134 -11.15 -10.27 -12.61
CA VAL A 134 -11.59 -8.99 -12.04
C VAL A 134 -11.99 -8.00 -13.15
N GLN A 135 -11.30 -8.01 -14.30
CA GLN A 135 -11.70 -7.21 -15.46
C GLN A 135 -13.08 -7.60 -15.98
N SER A 136 -13.37 -8.89 -16.18
CA SER A 136 -14.69 -9.36 -16.60
C SER A 136 -15.80 -8.90 -15.64
N LEU A 137 -15.59 -9.11 -14.34
CA LEU A 137 -16.49 -8.63 -13.29
C LEU A 137 -16.65 -7.10 -13.27
N GLY A 138 -15.61 -6.38 -13.65
CA GLY A 138 -15.61 -4.92 -13.76
C GLY A 138 -16.34 -4.42 -15.01
N LEU A 139 -16.28 -5.16 -16.12
CA LEU A 139 -17.00 -4.87 -17.36
C LEU A 139 -18.51 -5.02 -17.12
N GLU A 140 -18.93 -6.13 -16.51
CA GLU A 140 -20.33 -6.39 -16.14
C GLU A 140 -20.91 -5.28 -15.25
N ARG A 141 -20.09 -4.74 -14.34
CA ARG A 141 -20.47 -3.64 -13.44
C ARG A 141 -20.26 -2.24 -14.01
N GLY A 142 -19.73 -2.12 -15.23
CA GLY A 142 -19.46 -0.84 -15.90
C GLY A 142 -18.30 -0.03 -15.32
N TYR A 143 -17.47 -0.61 -14.44
CA TYR A 143 -16.31 0.09 -13.87
C TYR A 143 -15.18 0.26 -14.87
N ILE A 144 -14.92 -0.77 -15.69
CA ILE A 144 -13.82 -0.75 -16.66
C ILE A 144 -13.99 0.39 -17.65
N LYS A 145 -15.17 0.48 -18.27
CA LYS A 145 -15.50 1.55 -19.22
C LYS A 145 -15.36 2.94 -18.60
N LYS A 146 -15.86 3.14 -17.38
CA LYS A 146 -15.73 4.44 -16.67
C LYS A 146 -14.28 4.80 -16.39
N LEU A 147 -13.46 3.83 -15.97
CA LEU A 147 -12.04 4.06 -15.70
C LEU A 147 -11.28 4.42 -16.97
N GLU A 148 -11.57 3.75 -18.08
CA GLU A 148 -11.00 4.07 -19.41
C GLU A 148 -11.44 5.47 -19.88
N GLU A 149 -12.70 5.86 -19.66
CA GLU A 149 -13.22 7.21 -19.94
C GLU A 149 -12.46 8.29 -19.13
N TYR A 150 -12.12 8.02 -17.88
CA TYR A 150 -11.27 8.89 -17.08
C TYR A 150 -9.79 8.89 -17.53
N GLY A 151 -9.39 8.00 -18.45
CA GLY A 151 -8.01 7.87 -18.93
C GLY A 151 -7.12 6.96 -18.08
N VAL A 152 -7.69 6.09 -17.25
CA VAL A 152 -6.94 5.07 -16.51
C VAL A 152 -6.56 3.93 -17.46
N GLN A 153 -5.28 3.59 -17.53
CA GLN A 153 -4.79 2.43 -18.27
C GLN A 153 -4.84 1.18 -17.37
N LEU A 154 -5.46 0.12 -17.88
CA LEU A 154 -5.60 -1.16 -17.18
C LEU A 154 -4.70 -2.21 -17.82
N ILE A 155 -3.91 -2.92 -17.01
CA ILE A 155 -3.00 -3.97 -17.47
C ILE A 155 -3.30 -5.27 -16.75
N ASN A 156 -3.58 -6.33 -17.52
CA ASN A 156 -3.94 -7.62 -16.95
C ASN A 156 -2.72 -8.45 -16.56
N ASP A 157 -2.87 -9.19 -15.45
CA ASP A 157 -2.04 -10.31 -15.02
C ASP A 157 -0.52 -10.02 -14.89
N THR A 158 -0.13 -8.74 -14.85
CA THR A 158 1.27 -8.32 -14.72
C THR A 158 1.49 -7.65 -13.36
N CYS A 159 2.51 -8.10 -12.62
CA CYS A 159 2.93 -7.44 -11.38
C CYS A 159 3.73 -6.18 -11.72
N TRP A 160 3.57 -5.10 -10.94
CA TRP A 160 4.39 -3.90 -11.08
C TRP A 160 5.90 -4.18 -10.97
N CYS A 161 6.29 -5.24 -10.25
CA CYS A 161 7.70 -5.66 -10.18
C CYS A 161 8.26 -6.20 -11.52
N MET A 162 7.42 -6.41 -12.53
CA MET A 162 7.80 -6.84 -13.88
C MET A 162 7.72 -5.68 -14.89
N ILE A 163 7.29 -4.49 -14.46
CA ILE A 163 7.17 -3.29 -15.29
C ILE A 163 8.29 -2.35 -14.85
N CYS A 164 9.50 -2.56 -15.38
CA CYS A 164 10.69 -1.84 -14.95
C CYS A 164 11.11 -0.72 -15.91
N ASP A 165 10.62 -0.78 -17.16
CA ASP A 165 11.13 0.01 -18.26
C ASP A 165 10.05 0.88 -18.93
N PRO A 166 10.46 1.92 -19.68
CA PRO A 166 9.58 2.66 -20.57
C PRO A 166 8.83 1.73 -21.56
N PRO A 167 7.65 2.13 -22.06
CA PRO A 167 7.07 3.47 -21.92
C PRO A 167 6.21 3.66 -20.66
N ILE A 168 5.93 2.60 -19.89
CA ILE A 168 5.07 2.73 -18.69
C ILE A 168 5.83 3.43 -17.56
N ILE A 169 7.10 3.09 -17.35
CA ILE A 169 7.94 3.80 -16.39
C ILE A 169 8.47 5.08 -17.04
N PRO A 170 8.32 6.27 -16.41
CA PRO A 170 8.78 7.54 -16.97
C PRO A 170 10.27 7.51 -17.31
N VAL A 171 10.65 8.09 -18.45
CA VAL A 171 12.04 8.09 -18.94
C VAL A 171 12.95 8.94 -18.06
N GLU A 172 12.41 9.98 -17.43
CA GLU A 172 13.16 10.89 -16.57
C GLU A 172 13.55 10.19 -15.25
N GLN A 173 14.84 10.15 -14.98
CA GLN A 173 15.37 9.52 -13.76
C GLN A 173 14.85 10.17 -12.46
N ASN A 174 14.53 11.47 -12.52
CA ASN A 174 13.97 12.21 -11.39
C ASN A 174 12.44 12.10 -11.26
N ALA A 175 11.77 11.35 -12.13
CA ALA A 175 10.33 11.16 -12.08
C ALA A 175 9.87 10.52 -10.77
N ARG A 176 8.63 10.85 -10.40
CA ARG A 176 7.98 10.41 -9.17
C ARG A 176 6.78 9.53 -9.48
N ILE A 177 6.88 8.28 -9.03
CA ILE A 177 5.79 7.31 -9.14
C ILE A 177 5.08 7.25 -7.80
N LEU A 178 3.79 7.58 -7.78
CA LEU A 178 2.94 7.46 -6.59
C LEU A 178 2.24 6.11 -6.58
N THR A 179 2.29 5.40 -5.47
CA THR A 179 1.59 4.14 -5.28
C THR A 179 0.90 4.03 -3.92
N ASN A 180 -0.16 3.22 -3.85
CA ASN A 180 -0.81 2.82 -2.60
C ASN A 180 -0.38 1.42 -2.12
N SER A 181 0.65 0.85 -2.74
CA SER A 181 1.18 -0.46 -2.41
C SER A 181 2.44 -0.37 -1.56
N GLY A 182 2.44 -1.00 -0.38
CA GLY A 182 3.66 -1.15 0.43
C GLY A 182 4.72 -2.00 -0.28
N LYS A 183 4.29 -3.07 -0.98
CA LYS A 183 5.18 -3.93 -1.78
C LYS A 183 5.91 -3.16 -2.89
N TYR A 184 5.18 -2.34 -3.64
CA TYR A 184 5.78 -1.56 -4.72
C TYR A 184 6.57 -0.37 -4.19
N ALA A 185 6.11 0.26 -3.11
CA ALA A 185 6.87 1.29 -2.42
C ALA A 185 8.26 0.79 -1.96
N HIS A 186 8.35 -0.48 -1.54
CA HIS A 186 9.62 -1.11 -1.17
C HIS A 186 10.52 -1.42 -2.38
N TYR A 187 10.02 -2.14 -3.39
CA TYR A 187 10.86 -2.57 -4.52
C TYR A 187 11.05 -1.52 -5.62
N GLY A 188 10.06 -0.66 -5.82
CA GLY A 188 10.00 0.29 -6.93
C GLY A 188 11.25 1.15 -7.10
N PRO A 189 11.89 1.68 -6.03
CA PRO A 189 13.13 2.45 -6.19
C PRO A 189 14.26 1.63 -6.80
N GLY A 190 14.45 0.39 -6.35
CA GLY A 190 15.51 -0.50 -6.85
C GLY A 190 15.23 -1.06 -8.25
N LEU A 191 13.96 -1.30 -8.58
CA LEU A 191 13.56 -1.85 -9.88
C LEU A 191 13.53 -0.80 -10.99
N THR A 192 13.13 0.42 -10.66
CA THR A 192 12.92 1.47 -11.65
C THR A 192 14.01 2.53 -11.60
N ASN A 193 14.76 2.70 -10.51
CA ASN A 193 15.66 3.85 -10.35
C ASN A 193 14.93 5.22 -10.42
N ARG A 194 13.61 5.23 -10.17
CA ARG A 194 12.77 6.44 -10.03
C ARG A 194 12.39 6.65 -8.57
N LYS A 195 11.95 7.85 -8.23
CA LYS A 195 11.52 8.18 -6.86
C LYS A 195 10.13 7.60 -6.61
N ILE A 196 9.96 6.83 -5.55
CA ILE A 196 8.64 6.32 -5.17
C ILE A 196 8.03 7.18 -4.07
N ARG A 197 6.78 7.57 -4.26
CA ARG A 197 5.93 8.20 -3.26
C ARG A 197 4.88 7.20 -2.80
N PHE A 198 4.56 7.20 -1.52
CA PHE A 198 3.56 6.31 -0.93
C PHE A 198 2.39 7.11 -0.35
N GLY A 199 1.17 6.70 -0.68
CA GLY A 199 -0.04 7.36 -0.21
C GLY A 199 -1.28 6.47 -0.31
N SER A 200 -2.41 6.96 0.15
CA SER A 200 -3.68 6.24 0.03
C SER A 200 -4.19 6.24 -1.42
N MET A 201 -5.21 5.41 -1.70
CA MET A 201 -5.94 5.49 -2.98
C MET A 201 -6.57 6.87 -3.20
N PHE A 202 -6.98 7.55 -2.13
CA PHE A 202 -7.49 8.92 -2.23
C PHE A 202 -6.38 9.88 -2.68
N ASP A 203 -5.19 9.80 -2.09
CA ASP A 203 -4.04 10.61 -2.49
C ASP A 203 -3.65 10.36 -3.95
N CYS A 204 -3.71 9.10 -4.39
CA CYS A 204 -3.49 8.71 -5.78
C CYS A 204 -4.49 9.39 -6.73
N VAL A 205 -5.78 9.43 -6.37
CA VAL A 205 -6.82 10.10 -7.17
C VAL A 205 -6.64 11.63 -7.17
N GLN A 206 -6.29 12.23 -6.02
CA GLN A 206 -5.99 13.66 -5.97
C GLN A 206 -4.79 14.01 -6.86
N ALA A 207 -3.70 13.26 -6.75
CA ALA A 207 -2.52 13.48 -7.58
C ALA A 207 -2.78 13.24 -9.07
N ALA A 208 -3.58 12.22 -9.42
CA ALA A 208 -4.02 11.97 -10.79
C ALA A 208 -4.75 13.18 -11.39
N LYS A 209 -5.51 13.92 -10.56
CA LYS A 209 -6.22 15.14 -10.96
C LYS A 209 -5.30 16.36 -11.04
N THR A 210 -4.43 16.56 -10.04
CA THR A 210 -3.69 17.82 -9.86
C THR A 210 -2.30 17.83 -10.49
N GLY A 211 -1.65 16.66 -10.61
CA GLY A 211 -0.21 16.56 -10.85
C GLY A 211 0.64 16.59 -9.58
N GLU A 212 0.01 16.71 -8.42
CA GLU A 212 0.69 16.98 -7.16
C GLU A 212 0.17 16.10 -6.02
N LEU A 213 1.10 15.47 -5.31
CA LEU A 213 0.88 14.84 -4.03
C LEU A 213 0.97 15.88 -2.92
N ARG A 214 -0.18 16.28 -2.40
CA ARG A 214 -0.27 16.99 -1.13
C ARG A 214 -0.26 15.97 -0.01
N LEU A 215 0.93 15.66 0.50
CA LEU A 215 1.07 14.73 1.62
C LEU A 215 0.22 15.19 2.80
N SER A 216 -0.88 14.47 3.04
CA SER A 216 -1.48 14.43 4.36
C SER A 216 -0.96 13.18 5.03
N ILE A 217 -0.25 13.35 6.15
CA ILE A 217 -0.14 12.23 7.09
C ILE A 217 -1.59 11.83 7.38
N PRO A 218 -1.96 10.54 7.25
CA PRO A 218 -3.34 10.11 7.47
C PRO A 218 -3.85 10.69 8.78
N SER A 219 -5.10 11.17 8.84
CA SER A 219 -5.62 11.91 10.01
C SER A 219 -5.55 11.11 11.32
N TRP A 220 -5.56 9.78 11.23
CA TRP A 220 -5.40 8.85 12.35
C TRP A 220 -3.94 8.67 12.81
N LEU A 221 -2.97 9.15 12.04
CA LEU A 221 -1.55 9.08 12.34
C LEU A 221 -1.05 10.48 12.78
N PRO A 222 -0.52 10.63 14.00
CA PRO A 222 -0.13 11.91 14.56
C PRO A 222 1.01 12.52 13.75
N ARG A 223 0.89 13.82 13.44
CA ARG A 223 1.96 14.62 12.86
C ARG A 223 3.02 14.80 13.95
N LYS A 224 4.21 14.18 13.79
CA LYS A 224 5.38 14.20 14.70
C LYS A 224 5.28 15.16 15.90
N PHE A 225 5.40 14.60 17.12
CA PHE A 225 5.89 15.35 18.27
C PHE A 225 7.41 15.56 18.14
N ALA A 226 7.88 16.78 18.33
CA ALA A 226 9.30 17.06 18.52
C ALA A 226 9.78 16.28 19.75
N SER A 227 10.83 15.47 19.59
CA SER A 227 11.43 14.69 20.66
C SER A 227 12.00 15.61 21.75
N THR A 228 11.30 15.78 22.87
CA THR A 228 11.97 16.11 24.13
C THR A 228 12.26 14.80 24.84
N LEU A 229 13.43 14.22 24.55
CA LEU A 229 14.01 13.15 25.35
C LEU A 229 14.32 13.70 26.75
N LYS A 230 13.43 13.49 27.72
CA LYS A 230 13.87 13.41 29.12
C LYS A 230 14.22 11.96 29.41
N ARG A 231 15.53 11.69 29.40
CA ARG A 231 16.13 10.52 30.05
C ARG A 231 15.67 10.52 31.51
N ILE A 232 14.90 9.52 31.91
CA ILE A 232 14.73 9.18 33.32
C ILE A 232 15.71 8.03 33.59
N LYS A 233 16.51 8.21 34.64
CA LYS A 233 17.55 7.29 35.11
C LYS A 233 16.96 5.97 35.59
#